data_AF-A0A852SU31-F1
#
_entry.id   AF-A0A852SU31-F1
#
_cell.length_a   1.000
_cell.length_b   1.000
_cell.length_c   1.000
_cell.angle_alpha   90.00
_cell.angle_beta   90.00
_cell.angle_gamma   90.00
#
_symmetry.space_group_name_H-M   'P 1'
#
loop_
_entity.id
_entity.type
_entity.pdbx_description
1 polymer ?
#
loop_
_entity_poly.entity_id
_entity_poly.type
_entity_poly.pdbx_seq_one_letter_code
_entity_poly.pdbx_strand_id
1 'polypeptide(L)' 'MPIFYDVTIELVTVFCTECSSWFACAWSREEARESAGRHEAQCHPNVFTVRNKIARRAREKASVPPKV' A
#
# COMPACT_ATOMS: atom_id res chain seq x y z
N MET A 1 -35.70 3.58 -4.29
CA MET A 1 -34.28 3.31 -4.61
C MET A 1 -33.65 2.70 -3.36
N PRO A 2 -33.35 1.40 -3.33
CA PRO A 2 -32.79 0.78 -2.13
C PRO A 2 -31.34 1.27 -1.92
N ILE A 3 -31.04 1.73 -0.71
CA ILE A 3 -29.69 2.03 -0.25
C ILE A 3 -29.12 0.73 0.32
N PHE A 4 -28.01 0.25 -0.23
CA PHE A 4 -27.27 -0.90 0.29
C PHE A 4 -26.10 -0.40 1.15
N TYR A 5 -26.02 -0.91 2.39
CA TYR A 5 -24.88 -0.71 3.28
C TYR A 5 -24.02 -1.97 3.26
N ASP A 6 -22.80 -1.85 2.72
CA ASP A 6 -21.79 -2.90 2.83
C ASP A 6 -20.91 -2.63 4.05
N VAL A 7 -21.18 -3.37 5.14
CA VAL A 7 -20.42 -3.30 6.40
C VAL A 7 -19.12 -4.10 6.36
N THR A 8 -18.81 -4.76 5.23
CA THR A 8 -17.60 -5.57 5.06
C THR A 8 -16.45 -4.82 4.38
N ILE A 9 -16.67 -3.56 4.02
CA ILE A 9 -15.65 -2.68 3.44
C ILE A 9 -14.55 -2.41 4.47
N GLU A 10 -13.54 -3.28 4.50
CA GLU A 10 -12.30 -3.07 5.25
C GLU A 10 -11.34 -2.20 4.42
N LEU A 11 -11.35 -0.89 4.67
CA LEU A 11 -10.37 0.03 4.09
C LEU A 11 -9.02 -0.08 4.81
N VAL A 12 -7.95 -0.25 4.04
CA VAL A 12 -6.59 -0.17 4.56
C VAL A 12 -6.19 1.30 4.60
N THR A 13 -5.93 1.81 5.80
CA THR A 13 -5.42 3.18 5.99
C THR A 13 -3.95 3.15 6.34
N VAL A 14 -3.17 4.03 5.72
CA VAL A 14 -1.73 4.19 5.96
C VAL A 14 -1.44 5.64 6.34
N PHE A 15 -0.61 5.80 7.38
CA PHE A 15 -0.17 7.10 7.88
C PHE A 15 1.35 7.18 7.80
N CYS A 16 1.87 8.38 7.55
CA CYS A 16 3.30 8.67 7.69
C CYS A 16 3.54 9.32 9.06
N THR A 17 4.41 8.74 9.87
CA THR A 17 4.71 9.26 11.23
C THR A 17 5.48 10.58 11.21
N GLU A 18 6.13 10.91 10.10
CA GLU A 18 6.90 12.15 9.93
C GLU A 18 6.10 13.26 9.21
N CYS A 19 5.04 12.89 8.47
CA CYS A 19 4.17 13.85 7.78
C CYS A 19 2.77 13.85 8.42
N SER A 20 2.59 14.67 9.46
CA SER A 20 1.36 14.73 10.27
C SER A 20 0.06 14.99 9.50
N SER A 21 0.15 15.60 8.32
CA SER A 21 -1.00 15.91 7.46
C SER A 21 -1.22 14.91 6.32
N TRP A 22 -0.39 13.87 6.22
CA TRP A 22 -0.48 12.89 5.15
C TRP A 22 -1.08 11.57 5.62
N PHE A 23 -2.10 11.10 4.91
CA PHE A 23 -2.65 9.75 5.03
C PHE A 23 -3.16 9.28 3.66
N ALA A 24 -3.32 7.97 3.51
CA ALA A 24 -3.93 7.36 2.33
C ALA A 24 -4.86 6.21 2.74
N CYS A 25 -5.96 6.05 2.02
CA CYS A 25 -6.87 4.91 2.15
C CYS A 25 -6.86 4.10 0.84
N ALA A 26 -6.99 2.78 0.96
CA ALA A 26 -7.02 1.89 -0.18
C ALA A 26 -7.88 0.65 0.09
N TRP A 27 -8.34 0.00 -0.98
CA TRP A 27 -9.18 -1.19 -0.91
C TRP A 27 -8.35 -2.47 -0.75
N SER A 28 -7.05 -2.38 -1.03
CA SER A 28 -6.12 -3.49 -0.83
C SER A 28 -4.84 -3.06 -0.13
N ARG A 29 -4.18 -4.04 0.50
CA ARG A 29 -2.83 -3.86 1.05
C ARG A 29 -1.78 -3.57 -0.02
N GLU A 30 -2.05 -3.86 -1.28
CA GLU A 30 -1.14 -3.59 -2.40
C GLU A 30 -1.21 -2.11 -2.78
N GLU A 31 -2.41 -1.60 -3.06
CA GLU A 31 -2.68 -0.19 -3.35
C GLU A 31 -2.20 0.74 -2.21
N ALA A 32 -2.43 0.31 -0.96
CA ALA A 32 -1.97 1.03 0.22
C ALA A 32 -0.44 1.17 0.26
N ARG A 33 0.29 0.11 -0.14
CA ARG A 33 1.75 0.14 -0.20
C ARG A 33 2.25 0.99 -1.35
N GLU A 34 1.61 0.94 -2.51
CA GLU A 34 1.98 1.79 -3.65
C GLU A 34 1.83 3.28 -3.31
N SER A 35 0.73 3.64 -2.65
CA SER A 35 0.48 5.00 -2.17
C SER A 35 1.57 5.45 -1.19
N ALA A 36 1.90 4.60 -0.21
CA ALA A 36 2.97 4.86 0.74
C ALA A 36 4.36 4.92 0.09
N GLY A 37 4.63 4.07 -0.91
CA GLY A 37 5.90 4.06 -1.65
C GLY A 37 6.09 5.31 -2.50
N ARG A 38 5.00 5.84 -3.08
CA ARG A 38 5.01 7.12 -3.81
C ARG A 38 5.28 8.28 -2.86
N HIS A 39 4.60 8.32 -1.70
CA HIS A 39 4.85 9.33 -0.68
C HIS A 39 6.29 9.28 -0.16
N GLU A 40 6.81 8.08 0.16
CA GLU A 40 8.21 7.87 0.55
C GLU A 40 9.17 8.45 -0.50
N ALA A 41 8.96 8.16 -1.79
CA ALA A 41 9.82 8.69 -2.86
C ALA A 41 9.81 10.22 -2.98
N GLN A 42 8.67 10.87 -2.69
CA GLN A 42 8.48 12.31 -2.88
C GLN A 42 8.92 13.11 -1.65
N CYS A 43 8.55 12.67 -0.45
CA CYS A 43 8.75 13.42 0.79
C CYS A 43 9.97 12.94 1.59
N HIS A 44 10.38 11.68 1.42
CA HIS A 44 11.47 11.05 2.16
C HIS A 44 12.46 10.37 1.19
N PRO A 45 13.10 11.10 0.26
CA PRO A 45 13.81 10.50 -0.88
C PRO A 45 14.96 9.55 -0.47
N ASN A 46 15.56 9.79 0.70
CA ASN A 46 16.64 8.98 1.27
C ASN A 46 16.16 7.80 2.13
N VAL A 47 14.83 7.67 2.33
CA VAL A 47 14.20 6.55 3.01
C VAL A 47 13.67 5.58 1.96
N PHE A 48 13.95 4.28 2.14
CA PHE A 48 13.63 3.24 1.15
C PHE A 48 12.86 2.07 1.77
N THR A 49 12.29 2.24 2.96
CA THR A 49 11.67 1.16 3.74
C THR A 49 10.49 0.54 3.02
N VAL A 50 9.56 1.37 2.52
CA VAL A 50 8.35 0.91 1.83
C VAL A 50 8.70 0.42 0.44
N ARG A 51 9.49 1.18 -0.33
CA ARG A 51 9.92 0.80 -1.68
C ARG A 51 10.70 -0.51 -1.70
N ASN A 52 11.59 -0.75 -0.73
CA ASN A 52 12.32 -2.01 -0.61
C ASN A 52 11.39 -3.18 -0.27
N LYS A 53 10.37 -2.97 0.58
CA LYS A 53 9.35 -4.01 0.88
C LYS A 53 8.52 -4.36 -0.35
N ILE A 54 8.13 -3.38 -1.16
CA ILE A 54 7.43 -3.60 -2.43
C ILE A 54 8.31 -4.41 -3.39
N ALA A 55 9.55 -3.97 -3.60
CA ALA A 55 10.50 -4.64 -4.49
C ALA A 55 10.78 -6.09 -4.05
N ARG A 56 10.92 -6.33 -2.74
CA ARG A 56 11.10 -7.68 -2.20
C ARG A 56 9.91 -8.59 -2.50
N ARG A 57 8.68 -8.11 -2.27
CA ARG A 57 7.46 -8.89 -2.57
C ARG A 57 7.29 -9.19 -4.06
N ALA A 58 7.63 -8.24 -4.93
CA ALA A 58 7.60 -8.46 -6.36
C ALA A 58 8.56 -9.60 -6.77
N ARG A 59 9.76 -9.64 -6.18
CA ARG A 59 10.73 -10.74 -6.38
C ARG A 59 10.19 -12.07 -5.85
N GLU A 60 9.66 -12.08 -4.63
CA GLU A 60 9.06 -13.29 -4.03
C GLU A 60 7.95 -13.87 -4.91
N LYS A 61 7.06 -13.02 -5.45
CA LYS A 61 5.99 -13.44 -6.36
C LYS A 61 6.53 -14.00 -7.68
N ALA A 62 7.58 -13.41 -8.24
CA ALA A 62 8.22 -13.88 -9.46
C ALA A 62 8.99 -15.20 -9.28
N SER A 63 9.46 -15.49 -8.06
CA SER A 63 10.18 -16.73 -7.74
C SER A 63 9.26 -17.93 -7.49
N VAL A 64 7.95 -17.75 -7.39
CA VAL A 64 7.00 -18.87 -7.28
C VAL A 64 6.68 -19.38 -8.69
N PRO A 65 7.10 -20.60 -9.07
CA PRO A 65 6.76 -21.16 -10.38
C PRO A 65 5.24 -21.32 -10.50
N PRO A 66 4.65 -21.10 -11.69
CA PRO A 66 3.22 -21.29 -11.89
C PRO A 66 2.86 -22.75 -11.54
N LYS A 67 1.86 -22.94 -10.68
CA LYS A 67 1.25 -24.26 -10.49
C LYS A 67 0.50 -24.58 -11.78
N VAL A 68 1.00 -25.57 -12.52
CA VAL A 68 0.32 -26.20 -13.67
C VAL A 68 -0.88 -26.97 -13.17
#